data_AF-A0A317M5U6-F1
#
_entry.id   AF-A0A317M5U6-F1
#
_cell.length_a   1.000
_cell.length_b   1.000
_cell.length_c   1.000
_cell.angle_alpha   90.00
_cell.angle_beta   90.00
_cell.angle_gamma   90.00
#
_symmetry.space_group_name_H-M   'P 1'
#
loop_
_entity.id
_entity.type
_entity.pdbx_description
1 polymer ?
#
loop_
_entity_poly.entity_id
_entity_poly.type
_entity_poly.pdbx_seq_one_letter_code
_entity_poly.pdbx_strand_id
1 'polypeptide(L)'
;MPSCPSGHHSTADDFCDVCGLRLQTLSVPPPAHPPTATPPTPHRAPPRPRPATRGGPCPECGTSRAGRFCEECGHDFAFASQSGSHQRRLSAPDSAPTGVHWRAIVAADPAYYQYMVNQGMLDPGRISFPSGGKPRRVNLQGDRVHVGRRSQSKGFTPEIDLGGPGGDPAISHIHAVLLAGPGDTWSLLDPGSTNGTTINGTANPIPRNVEVPLNDSDRIYVGAWTVIIIQKG
;
A
#
# COMPACT_ATOMS: atom_id res chain seq x y z
N MET A 1 -2.60 -13.54 38.72
CA MET A 1 -2.11 -12.90 37.48
C MET A 1 -2.03 -13.96 36.41
N PRO A 2 -2.83 -13.85 35.34
CA PRO A 2 -2.78 -14.80 34.23
C PRO A 2 -1.38 -14.81 33.61
N SER A 3 -0.88 -16.02 33.38
CA SER A 3 0.46 -16.22 32.82
C SER A 3 0.36 -16.31 31.31
N CYS A 4 1.14 -15.49 30.61
CA CYS A 4 1.19 -15.52 29.15
C CYS A 4 1.81 -16.86 28.67
N PRO A 5 1.36 -17.44 27.55
CA PRO A 5 2.00 -18.61 26.95
C PRO A 5 3.50 -18.44 26.66
N SER A 6 3.96 -17.20 26.51
CA SER A 6 5.38 -16.85 26.33
C SER A 6 6.15 -16.64 27.64
N GLY A 7 5.53 -16.87 28.80
CA GLY A 7 6.18 -16.81 30.11
C GLY A 7 6.17 -15.43 30.80
N HIS A 8 5.46 -14.44 30.25
CA HIS A 8 5.34 -13.11 30.85
C HIS A 8 4.24 -13.03 31.92
N HIS A 9 4.47 -12.16 32.91
CA HIS A 9 3.46 -11.76 33.88
C HIS A 9 2.66 -10.57 33.34
N SER A 10 1.33 -10.69 33.30
CA SER A 10 0.43 -9.61 32.87
C SER A 10 -0.54 -9.21 33.98
N THR A 11 -0.96 -7.95 33.96
CA THR A 11 -2.02 -7.43 34.83
C THR A 11 -3.39 -7.46 34.17
N ALA A 12 -3.46 -7.46 32.83
CA ALA A 12 -4.70 -7.64 32.09
C ALA A 12 -5.13 -9.11 31.99
N ASP A 13 -6.44 -9.35 31.87
CA ASP A 13 -7.03 -10.70 31.86
C ASP A 13 -7.26 -11.28 30.46
N ASP A 14 -7.27 -10.43 29.42
CA ASP A 14 -7.62 -10.83 28.04
C ASP A 14 -6.41 -10.89 27.10
N PHE A 15 -5.42 -10.00 27.27
CA PHE A 15 -4.22 -9.90 26.43
C PHE A 15 -2.98 -9.56 27.28
N CYS A 16 -1.82 -10.03 26.86
CA CYS A 16 -0.57 -9.75 27.57
C CYS A 16 -0.05 -8.34 27.26
N ASP A 17 0.13 -7.52 28.29
CA ASP A 17 0.57 -6.11 28.20
C ASP A 17 2.00 -5.96 27.67
N VAL A 18 2.80 -7.04 27.68
CA VAL A 18 4.21 -7.05 27.25
C VAL A 18 4.36 -7.47 25.78
N CYS A 19 3.63 -8.50 25.33
CA CYS A 19 3.81 -9.08 24.00
C CYS A 19 2.54 -9.14 23.14
N GLY A 20 1.39 -8.71 23.65
CA GLY A 20 0.12 -8.61 22.91
C GLY A 20 -0.60 -9.94 22.65
N LEU A 21 -0.08 -11.07 23.14
CA LEU A 21 -0.72 -12.38 22.96
C LEU A 21 -1.94 -12.54 23.87
N ARG A 22 -3.00 -13.16 23.34
CA ARG A 22 -4.26 -13.43 24.08
C ARG A 22 -4.02 -14.42 25.22
N LEU A 23 -4.51 -14.09 26.42
CA LEU A 23 -4.38 -14.94 27.59
C LEU A 23 -5.53 -15.96 27.57
N GLN A 24 -5.21 -17.26 27.57
CA GLN A 24 -6.22 -18.32 27.50
C GLN A 24 -6.85 -18.53 28.89
N THR A 25 -8.03 -17.95 29.11
CA THR A 25 -8.90 -18.35 30.20
C THR A 25 -9.71 -19.57 29.76
N LEU A 26 -9.65 -20.65 30.55
CA LEU A 26 -10.51 -21.82 30.38
C LEU A 26 -11.96 -21.40 30.69
N SER A 27 -12.72 -20.97 29.69
CA SER A 27 -14.17 -20.78 29.83
C SER A 27 -14.86 -22.13 29.92
N VAL A 28 -15.43 -22.42 31.09
CA VAL A 28 -16.39 -23.50 31.33
C VAL A 28 -17.73 -23.11 30.69
N PRO A 29 -18.36 -23.95 29.84
CA PRO A 29 -19.68 -23.66 29.29
C PRO A 29 -20.78 -23.87 30.36
N PRO A 30 -21.83 -23.03 30.41
CA PRO A 30 -22.97 -23.26 31.30
C PRO A 30 -23.87 -24.41 30.79
N PRO A 31 -24.63 -25.10 31.67
CA PRO A 31 -25.45 -26.25 31.29
C PRO A 31 -26.73 -25.84 30.57
N ALA A 32 -27.15 -26.70 29.63
CA ALA A 32 -28.37 -26.57 28.85
C ALA A 32 -29.62 -26.96 29.67
N HIS A 33 -30.68 -26.15 29.59
CA HIS A 33 -32.02 -26.49 30.06
C HIS A 33 -32.96 -26.75 28.86
N PRO A 34 -33.97 -27.64 29.00
CA PRO A 34 -34.90 -27.97 27.91
C PRO A 34 -36.04 -26.94 27.77
N PRO A 35 -36.72 -26.86 26.61
CA PRO A 35 -37.79 -25.89 26.40
C PRO A 35 -39.16 -26.40 26.87
N THR A 36 -39.89 -25.53 27.57
CA THR A 36 -41.32 -25.72 27.88
C THR A 36 -42.16 -24.96 26.84
N ALA A 37 -43.19 -25.62 26.31
CA ALA A 37 -44.10 -25.09 25.30
C ALA A 37 -45.14 -24.13 25.90
N THR A 38 -45.39 -23.02 25.19
CA THR A 38 -46.46 -22.05 25.49
C THR A 38 -47.28 -21.76 24.21
N PRO A 39 -48.62 -21.56 24.28
CA PRO A 39 -49.49 -21.46 23.10
C PRO A 39 -49.44 -20.08 22.41
N PRO A 40 -49.91 -19.96 21.16
CA PRO A 40 -49.71 -18.76 20.34
C PRO A 40 -50.74 -17.66 20.62
N THR A 41 -50.26 -16.43 20.78
CA THR A 41 -51.05 -15.20 20.65
C THR A 41 -50.96 -14.68 19.21
N PRO A 42 -52.04 -14.07 18.66
CA PRO A 42 -52.04 -13.59 17.28
C PRO A 42 -51.34 -12.23 17.19
N HIS A 43 -50.03 -12.24 16.95
CA HIS A 43 -49.29 -11.02 16.61
C HIS A 43 -49.33 -10.75 15.11
N ARG A 44 -50.16 -9.76 14.77
CA ARG A 44 -50.07 -8.77 13.69
C ARG A 44 -48.91 -8.95 12.70
N ALA A 45 -49.27 -9.19 11.44
CA ALA A 45 -48.36 -9.34 10.30
C ALA A 45 -47.33 -8.20 10.19
N PRO A 46 -46.06 -8.53 9.90
CA PRO A 46 -45.05 -7.52 9.60
C PRO A 46 -45.38 -6.80 8.29
N PRO A 47 -45.09 -5.50 8.17
CA PRO A 47 -45.28 -4.78 6.91
C PRO A 47 -44.36 -5.39 5.83
N ARG A 48 -44.92 -5.59 4.64
CA ARG A 48 -44.17 -6.00 3.44
C ARG A 48 -42.94 -5.09 3.25
N PRO A 49 -41.77 -5.64 2.92
CA PRO A 49 -40.65 -4.81 2.49
C PRO A 49 -41.08 -4.05 1.24
N ARG A 50 -41.01 -2.73 1.33
CA ARG A 50 -41.12 -1.85 0.17
C ARG A 50 -40.01 -2.24 -0.82
N PRO A 51 -40.27 -2.26 -2.13
CA PRO A 51 -39.21 -2.54 -3.09
C PRO A 51 -38.13 -1.48 -2.92
N ALA A 52 -36.94 -1.92 -2.50
CA ALA A 52 -35.78 -1.07 -2.40
C ALA A 52 -35.51 -0.48 -3.79
N THR A 53 -35.38 0.84 -3.81
CA THR A 53 -34.99 1.65 -4.94
C THR A 53 -33.83 0.96 -5.67
N ARG A 54 -34.00 0.66 -6.96
CA ARG A 54 -32.97 0.05 -7.82
C ARG A 54 -31.71 0.92 -7.80
N GLY A 55 -30.78 0.61 -6.92
CA GLY A 55 -29.38 0.99 -7.05
C GLY A 55 -28.67 -0.10 -7.86
N GLY A 56 -27.84 0.29 -8.81
CA GLY A 56 -27.11 -0.63 -9.68
C GLY A 56 -26.21 -1.63 -8.93
N PRO A 57 -25.52 -2.52 -9.68
CA PRO A 57 -24.60 -3.49 -9.10
C PRO A 57 -23.46 -2.80 -8.34
N CYS A 58 -22.90 -3.48 -7.33
CA CYS A 58 -21.74 -3.01 -6.58
C CYS A 58 -20.55 -2.77 -7.53
N PRO A 59 -19.84 -1.62 -7.45
CA PRO A 59 -18.71 -1.33 -8.33
C PRO A 59 -17.49 -2.22 -8.07
N GLU A 60 -17.37 -2.77 -6.87
CA GLU A 60 -16.24 -3.63 -6.47
C GLU A 60 -16.43 -5.08 -6.92
N CYS A 61 -17.64 -5.64 -6.80
CA CYS A 61 -17.88 -7.08 -7.00
C CYS A 61 -19.08 -7.43 -7.90
N GLY A 62 -19.86 -6.45 -8.34
CA GLY A 62 -21.01 -6.67 -9.23
C GLY A 62 -22.31 -7.13 -8.53
N THR A 63 -22.29 -7.41 -7.22
CA THR A 63 -23.48 -7.89 -6.49
C THR A 63 -24.60 -6.85 -6.44
N SER A 64 -25.85 -7.31 -6.58
CA SER A 64 -27.03 -6.44 -6.55
C SER A 64 -27.20 -5.76 -5.20
N ARG A 65 -27.43 -4.45 -5.19
CA ARG A 65 -27.56 -3.67 -3.97
C ARG A 65 -28.84 -4.01 -3.19
N ALA A 66 -28.68 -4.59 -2.00
CA ALA A 66 -29.78 -4.85 -1.06
C ALA A 66 -29.83 -3.85 0.11
N GLY A 67 -28.77 -3.07 0.34
CA GLY A 67 -28.66 -2.18 1.50
C GLY A 67 -27.62 -1.05 1.34
N ARG A 68 -27.14 -0.51 2.46
CA ARG A 68 -26.09 0.52 2.51
C ARG A 68 -24.69 -0.08 2.34
N PHE A 69 -24.48 -1.30 2.77
CA PHE A 69 -23.23 -2.02 2.59
C PHE A 69 -23.47 -3.18 1.63
N CYS A 70 -22.45 -3.53 0.84
CA CYS A 70 -22.48 -4.77 0.07
C CYS A 70 -22.24 -5.96 1.02
N GLU A 71 -23.13 -6.96 0.97
CA GLU A 71 -23.05 -8.14 1.84
C GLU A 71 -21.91 -9.10 1.45
N GLU A 72 -21.37 -8.98 0.25
CA GLU A 72 -20.28 -9.84 -0.25
C GLU A 72 -18.90 -9.23 0.04
N CYS A 73 -18.69 -7.96 -0.30
CA CYS A 73 -17.38 -7.32 -0.22
C CYS A 73 -17.27 -6.21 0.84
N GLY A 74 -18.35 -5.89 1.57
CA GLY A 74 -18.36 -4.87 2.62
C GLY A 74 -18.34 -3.41 2.13
N HIS A 75 -18.43 -3.16 0.82
CA HIS A 75 -18.41 -1.81 0.23
C HIS A 75 -19.55 -0.92 0.75
N ASP A 76 -19.26 0.26 1.33
CA ASP A 76 -20.24 1.24 1.81
C ASP A 76 -20.71 2.18 0.68
N PHE A 77 -21.97 2.03 0.27
CA PHE A 77 -22.60 2.86 -0.75
C PHE A 77 -22.91 4.30 -0.29
N ALA A 78 -22.78 4.62 1.00
CA ALA A 78 -22.98 5.98 1.52
C ALA A 78 -21.81 6.92 1.17
N PHE A 79 -20.59 6.39 1.02
CA PHE A 79 -19.43 7.18 0.60
C PHE A 79 -19.56 7.66 -0.86
N ALA A 80 -20.06 6.80 -1.75
CA ALA A 80 -20.30 7.14 -3.16
C ALA A 80 -21.40 8.22 -3.36
N SER A 81 -22.28 8.41 -2.38
CA SER A 81 -23.36 9.41 -2.47
C SER A 81 -22.86 10.85 -2.23
N GLN A 82 -21.64 11.03 -1.69
CA GLN A 82 -21.01 12.36 -1.55
C GLN A 82 -20.26 12.79 -2.83
N SER A 83 -19.93 11.84 -3.70
CA SER A 83 -19.27 12.09 -4.99
C SER A 83 -20.26 12.42 -6.12
N GLY A 84 -21.56 12.36 -5.87
CA GLY A 84 -22.62 12.35 -6.89
C GLY A 84 -23.25 13.70 -7.29
N SER A 85 -22.80 14.84 -6.74
CA SER A 85 -23.42 16.15 -7.04
C SER A 85 -22.75 16.95 -8.17
N HIS A 86 -21.71 16.43 -8.82
CA HIS A 86 -21.06 17.10 -9.94
C HIS A 86 -21.33 16.41 -11.28
N GLN A 87 -22.59 16.39 -11.73
CA GLN A 87 -22.85 16.28 -13.17
C GLN A 87 -24.24 16.80 -13.55
N ARG A 88 -24.32 18.10 -13.85
CA ARG A 88 -24.94 18.61 -15.09
C ARG A 88 -24.65 20.11 -15.28
N ARG A 89 -23.58 20.44 -15.99
CA ARG A 89 -23.56 21.65 -16.85
C ARG A 89 -23.01 21.25 -18.22
N LEU A 90 -23.75 21.67 -19.23
CA LEU A 90 -23.46 21.47 -20.65
C LEU A 90 -22.28 22.39 -21.06
N SER A 91 -21.41 21.83 -21.89
CA SER A 91 -20.52 22.48 -22.89
C SER A 91 -19.38 23.39 -22.43
N ALA A 92 -18.15 22.88 -22.56
CA ALA A 92 -16.97 23.60 -23.06
C ALA A 92 -15.99 22.56 -23.64
N PRO A 93 -15.17 22.89 -24.67
CA PRO A 93 -14.19 21.97 -25.20
C PRO A 93 -13.14 21.65 -24.13
N ASP A 94 -12.66 20.42 -24.21
CA ASP A 94 -11.75 19.70 -23.33
C ASP A 94 -10.53 20.54 -22.90
N SER A 95 -10.63 21.23 -21.77
CA SER A 95 -9.46 21.65 -21.01
C SER A 95 -8.99 20.42 -20.23
N ALA A 96 -7.97 19.75 -20.76
CA ALA A 96 -7.25 18.70 -20.05
C ALA A 96 -6.98 19.13 -18.60
N PRO A 97 -7.11 18.24 -17.60
CA PRO A 97 -6.84 18.60 -16.22
C PRO A 97 -5.40 19.11 -16.14
N THR A 98 -5.24 20.39 -15.84
CA THR A 98 -3.97 21.02 -15.42
C THR A 98 -3.65 20.59 -13.99
N GLY A 99 -3.71 19.29 -13.74
CA GLY A 99 -3.23 18.67 -12.51
C GLY A 99 -1.70 18.61 -12.58
N VAL A 100 -1.07 18.85 -11.44
CA VAL A 100 0.36 18.61 -11.30
C VAL A 100 0.61 17.12 -11.59
N HIS A 101 1.40 16.82 -12.61
CA HIS A 101 1.76 15.44 -12.90
C HIS A 101 3.18 15.18 -12.38
N TRP A 102 3.32 14.14 -11.57
CA TRP A 102 4.63 13.73 -11.09
C TRP A 102 5.23 12.66 -12.01
N ARG A 103 6.55 12.68 -12.13
CA ARG A 103 7.32 11.74 -12.93
C ARG A 103 8.58 11.31 -12.20
N ALA A 104 8.91 10.03 -12.31
CA ALA A 104 10.19 9.47 -11.94
C ALA A 104 11.09 9.35 -13.18
N ILE A 105 12.31 9.90 -13.10
CA ILE A 105 13.38 9.67 -14.07
C ILE A 105 14.37 8.67 -13.47
N VAL A 106 14.42 7.47 -14.04
CA VAL A 106 15.32 6.40 -13.63
C VAL A 106 16.58 6.45 -14.50
N ALA A 107 17.75 6.47 -13.87
CA ALA A 107 19.03 6.41 -14.55
C ALA A 107 20.08 5.64 -13.73
N ALA A 108 21.20 5.30 -14.35
CA ALA A 108 22.40 4.85 -13.66
C ALA A 108 23.32 6.04 -13.39
N ASP A 109 23.72 6.24 -12.15
CA ASP A 109 24.57 7.35 -11.72
C ASP A 109 26.02 6.87 -11.50
N PRO A 110 26.98 7.24 -12.36
CA PRO A 110 28.37 6.81 -12.23
C PRO A 110 29.05 7.37 -10.98
N ALA A 111 28.64 8.55 -10.50
CA ALA A 111 29.22 9.13 -9.29
C ALA A 111 28.77 8.36 -8.04
N TYR A 112 27.49 7.97 -7.98
CA TYR A 112 26.97 7.13 -6.89
C TYR A 112 27.60 5.74 -6.89
N TYR A 113 27.74 5.10 -8.06
CA TYR A 113 28.45 3.82 -8.17
C TYR A 113 29.89 3.93 -7.66
N GLN A 114 30.64 4.94 -8.12
CA GLN A 114 32.02 5.14 -7.68
C GLN A 114 32.12 5.45 -6.18
N TYR A 115 31.17 6.19 -5.63
CA TYR A 115 31.08 6.44 -4.19
C TYR A 115 30.95 5.11 -3.42
N MET A 116 30.03 4.22 -3.81
CA MET A 116 29.85 2.94 -3.12
C MET A 116 31.08 2.02 -3.22
N VAL A 117 31.77 2.03 -4.36
CA VAL A 117 33.06 1.34 -4.50
C VAL A 117 34.10 1.92 -3.54
N ASN A 118 34.24 3.25 -3.50
CA ASN A 118 35.22 3.92 -2.64
C ASN A 118 34.93 3.72 -1.14
N GLN A 119 33.67 3.56 -0.76
CA GLN A 119 33.26 3.23 0.61
C GLN A 119 33.39 1.73 0.95
N GLY A 120 33.80 0.89 0.01
CA GLY A 120 33.89 -0.56 0.20
C GLY A 120 32.54 -1.26 0.35
N MET A 121 31.43 -0.58 0.01
CA MET A 121 30.08 -1.14 0.06
C MET A 121 29.73 -1.94 -1.20
N LEU A 122 30.51 -1.78 -2.28
CA LEU A 122 30.31 -2.44 -3.56
C LEU A 122 31.63 -2.98 -4.11
N ASP A 123 31.63 -4.25 -4.52
CA ASP A 123 32.76 -4.88 -5.21
C ASP A 123 32.60 -4.74 -6.75
N PRO A 124 33.42 -3.93 -7.43
CA PRO A 124 33.29 -3.70 -8.87
C PRO A 124 33.63 -4.93 -9.72
N GLY A 125 34.34 -5.93 -9.15
CA GLY A 125 34.61 -7.21 -9.80
C GLY A 125 33.39 -8.14 -9.84
N ARG A 126 32.42 -7.94 -8.94
CA ARG A 126 31.16 -8.71 -8.89
C ARG A 126 30.00 -7.98 -9.55
N ILE A 127 29.93 -6.66 -9.36
CA ILE A 127 28.84 -5.82 -9.86
C ILE A 127 29.46 -4.68 -10.65
N SER A 128 29.54 -4.85 -11.97
CA SER A 128 30.11 -3.86 -12.88
C SER A 128 29.07 -2.80 -13.27
N PHE A 129 29.50 -1.55 -13.42
CA PHE A 129 28.62 -0.48 -13.88
C PHE A 129 28.08 -0.78 -15.29
N PRO A 130 26.78 -0.53 -15.57
CA PRO A 130 26.19 -0.82 -16.87
C PRO A 130 26.75 0.09 -17.97
N SER A 131 27.07 -0.48 -19.12
CA SER A 131 27.46 0.28 -20.31
C SER A 131 26.22 0.72 -21.10
N GLY A 132 25.99 2.04 -21.21
CA GLY A 132 25.07 2.61 -22.22
C GLY A 132 23.57 2.65 -21.90
N GLY A 133 23.17 2.83 -20.63
CA GLY A 133 21.76 3.01 -20.25
C GLY A 133 21.22 4.43 -20.51
N LYS A 134 20.10 4.55 -21.24
CA LYS A 134 19.38 5.83 -21.38
C LYS A 134 18.45 6.05 -20.18
N PRO A 135 18.31 7.30 -19.69
CA PRO A 135 17.31 7.60 -18.66
C PRO A 135 15.89 7.21 -19.10
N ARG A 136 15.16 6.51 -18.23
CA ARG A 136 13.76 6.12 -18.44
C ARG A 136 12.85 7.05 -17.66
N ARG A 137 11.79 7.54 -18.30
CA ARG A 137 10.77 8.39 -17.67
C ARG A 137 9.51 7.58 -17.40
N VAL A 138 9.02 7.62 -16.17
CA VAL A 138 7.79 6.92 -15.74
C VAL A 138 6.88 7.92 -15.02
N ASN A 139 5.64 8.06 -15.47
CA ASN A 139 4.67 8.92 -14.78
C ASN A 139 4.22 8.22 -13.49
N LEU A 140 4.17 8.96 -12.38
CA LEU A 140 3.63 8.46 -11.12
C LEU A 140 2.11 8.59 -11.15
N GLN A 141 1.40 7.47 -10.96
CA GLN A 141 -0.05 7.36 -11.09
C GLN A 141 -0.58 6.34 -10.08
N GLY A 142 -1.85 6.52 -9.69
CA GLY A 142 -2.50 5.69 -8.66
C GLY A 142 -2.06 6.07 -7.25
N ASP A 143 -2.51 5.28 -6.27
CA ASP A 143 -2.26 5.57 -4.84
C ASP A 143 -0.87 5.10 -4.38
N ARG A 144 -0.27 4.17 -5.12
CA ARG A 144 1.03 3.58 -4.81
C ARG A 144 1.77 3.15 -6.07
N VAL A 145 3.09 3.26 -6.04
CA VAL A 145 4.00 2.80 -7.09
C VAL A 145 5.14 2.04 -6.43
N HIS A 146 5.24 0.75 -6.69
CA HIS A 146 6.34 -0.08 -6.21
C HIS A 146 7.56 0.07 -7.12
N VAL A 147 8.72 0.12 -6.48
CA VAL A 147 10.03 0.20 -7.10
C VAL A 147 10.82 -1.02 -6.71
N GLY A 148 11.32 -1.76 -7.70
CA GLY A 148 12.11 -2.95 -7.40
C GLY A 148 12.36 -3.82 -8.62
N ARG A 149 12.66 -5.10 -8.37
CA ARG A 149 12.84 -6.10 -9.42
C ARG A 149 11.66 -7.06 -9.47
N ARG A 150 11.24 -7.44 -10.68
CA ARG A 150 10.24 -8.50 -10.82
C ARG A 150 10.63 -9.80 -10.10
N SER A 151 9.64 -10.51 -9.59
CA SER A 151 9.79 -11.83 -8.96
C SER A 151 8.87 -12.82 -9.66
N GLN A 152 9.43 -13.71 -10.49
CA GLN A 152 8.63 -14.72 -11.21
C GLN A 152 7.97 -15.71 -10.24
N SER A 153 8.70 -16.17 -9.22
CA SER A 153 8.20 -17.14 -8.24
C SER A 153 7.03 -16.62 -7.40
N LYS A 154 6.99 -15.30 -7.14
CA LYS A 154 5.92 -14.65 -6.39
C LYS A 154 4.86 -13.99 -7.30
N GLY A 155 4.97 -14.12 -8.62
CA GLY A 155 4.07 -13.46 -9.58
C GLY A 155 4.04 -11.94 -9.46
N PHE A 156 5.07 -11.32 -8.90
CA PHE A 156 5.10 -9.89 -8.60
C PHE A 156 5.89 -9.13 -9.65
N THR A 157 5.30 -8.06 -10.20
CA THR A 157 5.96 -7.13 -11.11
C THR A 157 5.72 -5.71 -10.61
N PRO A 158 6.78 -4.98 -10.18
CA PRO A 158 6.64 -3.60 -9.73
C PRO A 158 6.35 -2.67 -10.90
N GLU A 159 5.62 -1.59 -10.62
CA GLU A 159 5.26 -0.55 -11.59
C GLU A 159 6.52 0.14 -12.16
N ILE A 160 7.55 0.33 -11.32
CA ILE A 160 8.90 0.69 -11.75
C ILE A 160 9.80 -0.54 -11.62
N ASP A 161 9.83 -1.37 -12.65
CA ASP A 161 10.73 -2.53 -12.74
C ASP A 161 12.15 -2.11 -13.12
N LEU A 162 13.10 -2.45 -12.26
CA LEU A 162 14.53 -2.17 -12.32
C LEU A 162 15.37 -3.45 -12.44
N GLY A 163 14.73 -4.61 -12.61
CA GLY A 163 15.39 -5.92 -12.67
C GLY A 163 15.55 -6.52 -14.07
N GLY A 164 15.13 -5.82 -15.12
CA GLY A 164 15.22 -6.28 -16.51
C GLY A 164 16.66 -6.41 -17.03
N PRO A 165 16.87 -6.62 -18.35
CA PRO A 165 18.20 -6.65 -18.95
C PRO A 165 18.97 -5.36 -18.66
N GLY A 166 20.19 -5.48 -18.12
CA GLY A 166 20.99 -4.32 -17.67
C GLY A 166 20.47 -3.65 -16.39
N GLY A 167 19.52 -4.29 -15.69
CA GLY A 167 19.00 -3.86 -14.41
C GLY A 167 20.01 -4.02 -13.28
N ASP A 168 19.72 -3.37 -12.16
CA ASP A 168 20.61 -3.29 -11.01
C ASP A 168 20.45 -4.52 -10.11
N PRO A 169 21.47 -5.39 -10.01
CA PRO A 169 21.36 -6.66 -9.29
C PRO A 169 21.21 -6.47 -7.77
N ALA A 170 21.62 -5.31 -7.24
CA ALA A 170 21.55 -4.99 -5.82
C ALA A 170 20.18 -4.42 -5.39
N ILE A 171 19.22 -4.29 -6.30
CA ILE A 171 17.86 -3.87 -5.96
C ILE A 171 17.08 -5.04 -5.33
N SER A 172 16.10 -4.78 -4.49
CA SER A 172 15.23 -5.82 -3.89
C SER A 172 13.98 -6.03 -4.76
N HIS A 173 13.23 -7.12 -4.54
CA HIS A 173 12.00 -7.32 -5.31
C HIS A 173 10.98 -6.20 -5.08
N ILE A 174 10.80 -5.82 -3.82
CA ILE A 174 10.16 -4.57 -3.41
C ILE A 174 11.24 -3.82 -2.62
N HIS A 175 11.79 -2.78 -3.21
CA HIS A 175 12.91 -2.02 -2.63
C HIS A 175 12.43 -0.70 -2.04
N ALA A 176 11.55 -0.01 -2.75
CA ALA A 176 10.90 1.19 -2.26
C ALA A 176 9.45 1.24 -2.75
N VAL A 177 8.63 2.04 -2.08
CA VAL A 177 7.25 2.33 -2.47
C VAL A 177 7.09 3.84 -2.46
N LEU A 178 6.56 4.38 -3.56
CA LEU A 178 6.11 5.76 -3.63
C LEU A 178 4.61 5.78 -3.33
N LEU A 179 4.18 6.61 -2.39
CA LEU A 179 2.80 6.70 -1.92
C LEU A 179 2.23 8.06 -2.28
N ALA A 180 1.07 8.08 -2.91
CA ALA A 180 0.37 9.32 -3.21
C ALA A 180 -0.24 9.88 -1.91
N GLY A 181 0.01 11.16 -1.65
CA GLY A 181 -0.54 11.91 -0.54
C GLY A 181 -1.58 12.94 -0.98
N PRO A 182 -2.28 13.58 -0.03
CA PRO A 182 -3.20 14.66 -0.31
C PRO A 182 -2.53 15.81 -1.09
N GLY A 183 -3.29 16.49 -1.95
CA GLY A 183 -2.83 17.70 -2.64
C GLY A 183 -1.71 17.45 -3.65
N ASP A 184 -1.78 16.34 -4.40
CA ASP A 184 -0.78 15.94 -5.40
C ASP A 184 0.64 15.91 -4.82
N THR A 185 0.81 15.27 -3.66
CA THR A 185 2.11 15.04 -3.02
C THR A 185 2.50 13.57 -3.12
N TRP A 186 3.80 13.29 -2.97
CA TRP A 186 4.31 11.93 -2.93
C TRP A 186 5.23 11.74 -1.72
N SER A 187 5.19 10.56 -1.14
CA SER A 187 6.10 10.12 -0.08
C SER A 187 6.86 8.88 -0.53
N LEU A 188 8.09 8.74 -0.04
CA LEU A 188 8.93 7.56 -0.21
C LEU A 188 8.87 6.70 1.06
N LEU A 189 8.73 5.39 0.88
CA LEU A 189 8.80 4.41 1.95
C LEU A 189 9.73 3.26 1.55
N ASP A 190 10.63 2.86 2.45
CA ASP A 190 11.43 1.64 2.31
C ASP A 190 10.79 0.51 3.14
N PRO A 191 10.18 -0.52 2.52
CA PRO A 191 9.49 -1.59 3.24
C PRO A 191 10.43 -2.63 3.88
N GLY A 192 11.74 -2.41 3.82
CA GLY A 192 12.76 -3.32 4.35
C GLY A 192 13.67 -3.89 3.28
N SER A 193 14.09 -3.06 2.33
CA SER A 193 15.09 -3.39 1.32
C SER A 193 16.38 -3.95 1.94
N THR A 194 17.13 -4.71 1.15
CA THR A 194 18.38 -5.34 1.63
C THR A 194 19.50 -4.31 1.78
N ASN A 195 19.64 -3.42 0.79
CA ASN A 195 20.76 -2.46 0.71
C ASN A 195 20.39 -1.05 1.19
N GLY A 196 19.14 -0.83 1.59
CA GLY A 196 18.66 0.47 2.03
C GLY A 196 18.34 1.41 0.88
N THR A 197 17.56 2.44 1.20
CA THR A 197 17.19 3.53 0.30
C THR A 197 17.74 4.84 0.86
N THR A 198 18.47 5.63 0.08
CA THR A 198 18.92 6.97 0.49
C THR A 198 18.29 8.05 -0.38
N ILE A 199 18.27 9.29 0.12
CA ILE A 199 17.72 10.45 -0.59
C ILE A 199 18.77 11.55 -0.67
N ASN A 200 18.86 12.25 -1.79
CA ASN A 200 19.74 13.39 -2.02
C ASN A 200 21.22 13.15 -1.66
N GLY A 201 21.69 11.91 -1.83
CA GLY A 201 23.07 11.52 -1.57
C GLY A 201 23.44 11.44 -0.09
N THR A 202 22.47 11.34 0.83
CA THR A 202 22.78 11.09 2.24
C THR A 202 23.47 9.75 2.41
N ALA A 203 24.50 9.70 3.27
CA ALA A 203 25.17 8.45 3.63
C ALA A 203 24.26 7.54 4.46
N ASN A 204 23.33 8.13 5.22
CA ASN A 204 22.37 7.38 6.02
C ASN A 204 21.12 7.04 5.20
N PRO A 205 20.72 5.76 5.12
CA PRO A 205 19.43 5.35 4.58
C PRO A 205 18.27 5.95 5.35
N ILE A 206 17.14 6.14 4.67
CA ILE A 206 15.89 6.49 5.33
C ILE A 206 15.47 5.36 6.29
N PRO A 207 14.76 5.67 7.39
CA PRO A 207 14.23 4.63 8.27
C PRO A 207 13.24 3.72 7.53
N ARG A 208 13.30 2.42 7.81
CA ARG A 208 12.38 1.43 7.23
C ARG A 208 10.96 1.68 7.73
N ASN A 209 9.97 1.48 6.86
CA ASN A 209 8.55 1.65 7.13
C ASN A 209 8.15 3.04 7.67
N VAL A 210 8.96 4.06 7.38
CA VAL A 210 8.65 5.45 7.69
C VAL A 210 8.49 6.21 6.37
N GLU A 211 7.38 6.93 6.22
CA GLU A 211 7.14 7.78 5.06
C GLU A 211 8.00 9.03 5.12
N VAL A 212 8.74 9.28 4.04
CA VAL A 212 9.56 10.48 3.84
C VAL A 212 8.94 11.30 2.72
N PRO A 213 8.40 12.50 2.99
CA PRO A 213 7.83 13.36 1.95
C PRO A 213 8.85 13.69 0.86
N LEU A 214 8.42 13.63 -0.40
CA LEU A 214 9.24 13.96 -1.56
C LEU A 214 8.91 15.36 -2.07
N ASN A 215 9.97 16.04 -2.51
CA ASN A 215 9.91 17.33 -3.19
C ASN A 215 10.29 17.18 -4.65
N ASP A 216 10.01 18.23 -5.43
CA ASP A 216 10.52 18.31 -6.79
C ASP A 216 12.05 18.22 -6.80
N SER A 217 12.58 17.50 -7.79
CA SER A 217 14.00 17.26 -8.01
C SER A 217 14.72 16.40 -6.97
N ASP A 218 14.01 15.84 -5.98
CA ASP A 218 14.60 14.87 -5.04
C ASP A 218 15.15 13.65 -5.77
N ARG A 219 16.32 13.18 -5.31
CA ARG A 219 17.04 12.04 -5.88
C ARG A 219 17.01 10.87 -4.92
N ILE A 220 16.38 9.80 -5.33
CA ILE A 220 16.29 8.56 -4.56
C ILE A 220 17.35 7.60 -5.09
N TYR A 221 18.20 7.10 -4.22
CA TYR A 221 19.26 6.16 -4.57
C TYR A 221 18.93 4.78 -4.00
N VAL A 222 19.03 3.77 -4.87
CA VAL A 222 18.73 2.37 -4.58
C VAL A 222 19.72 1.47 -5.32
N GLY A 223 19.99 0.30 -4.76
CA GLY A 223 20.87 -0.68 -5.39
C GLY A 223 22.33 -0.23 -5.51
N ALA A 224 22.99 -0.66 -6.57
CA ALA A 224 24.42 -0.47 -6.82
C ALA A 224 24.73 0.74 -7.71
N TRP A 225 23.76 1.31 -8.42
CA TRP A 225 24.00 2.50 -9.24
C TRP A 225 22.75 3.31 -9.54
N THR A 226 21.58 2.85 -9.12
CA THR A 226 20.33 3.40 -9.62
C THR A 226 19.95 4.68 -8.88
N VAL A 227 19.66 5.73 -9.66
CA VAL A 227 19.05 6.97 -9.19
C VAL A 227 17.67 7.13 -9.80
N ILE A 228 16.72 7.59 -8.99
CA ILE A 228 15.37 7.95 -9.39
C ILE A 228 15.16 9.41 -9.02
N ILE A 229 15.08 10.27 -10.02
CA ILE A 229 14.85 11.70 -9.84
C ILE A 229 13.36 11.97 -9.95
N ILE A 230 12.79 12.53 -8.89
CA ILE A 230 11.39 12.90 -8.84
C ILE A 230 11.21 14.27 -9.47
N GLN A 231 10.24 14.42 -10.37
CA GLN A 231 9.93 15.68 -11.04
C GLN A 231 8.46 16.00 -10.96
N LYS A 232 8.17 17.25 -10.60
CA LYS A 232 6.85 17.87 -10.60
C LYS A 232 6.69 18.65 -11.90
N GLY A 233 5.70 18.26 -12.71
CA GLY A 233 5.40 18.87 -14.01
C GLY A 233 4.50 20.08 -13.96
#